data_AF-A0A3N4KT53-F1
#
_entry.id   AF-A0A3N4KT53-F1
#
_cell.length_a   1.000
_cell.length_b   1.000
_cell.length_c   1.000
_cell.angle_alpha   90.00
_cell.angle_beta   90.00
_cell.angle_gamma   90.00
#
_symmetry.space_group_name_H-M   'P 1'
#
loop_
_entity.id
_entity.type
_entity.pdbx_description
1 polymer ?
#
loop_
_entity_poly.entity_id
_entity_poly.type
_entity_poly.pdbx_seq_one_letter_code
_entity_poly.pdbx_strand_id
1 'polypeptide(L)'
;MAELLGTAASVIAVIQLTAAVASLSYEYISGVARAPSELQRFMNELKALTAVLSRLQMFALDNPDIADSWGLGEELRRCAEELKDVKERLEPKRGWWGTALGRLQWPLGGRETLDYVWKIERLKSHFTLAMTAENRTFSKVIDKNVQDIKRDLYSHTSEMKTQQLSSLPRIL
;
A
#
# COMPACT_ATOMS: atom_id res chain seq x y z
N MET A 1 11.75 23.49 -5.15
CA MET A 1 10.99 22.39 -5.75
C MET A 1 11.47 21.13 -5.06
N ALA A 2 10.68 20.59 -4.15
CA ALA A 2 11.12 19.49 -3.29
C ALA A 2 11.26 18.22 -4.13
N GLU A 3 12.45 17.63 -4.12
CA GLU A 3 12.70 16.36 -4.76
C GLU A 3 11.87 15.27 -4.05
N LEU A 4 10.96 14.69 -4.81
CA LEU A 4 10.10 13.57 -4.46
C LEU A 4 10.93 12.27 -4.33
N LEU A 5 11.87 12.21 -3.38
CA LEU A 5 12.71 11.02 -3.11
C LEU A 5 12.17 10.11 -2.00
N GLY A 6 10.92 10.31 -1.55
CA GLY A 6 10.30 9.54 -0.45
C GLY A 6 9.30 8.47 -0.91
N THR A 7 8.88 7.63 0.03
CA THR A 7 7.89 6.55 -0.17
C THR A 7 6.59 7.09 -0.76
N ALA A 8 6.10 8.24 -0.29
CA ALA A 8 4.88 8.88 -0.81
C ALA A 8 4.96 9.16 -2.33
N ALA A 9 6.11 9.65 -2.81
CA ALA A 9 6.34 9.89 -4.23
C ALA A 9 6.28 8.61 -5.06
N SER A 10 6.98 7.58 -4.57
CA SER A 10 7.05 6.28 -5.22
C SER A 10 5.67 5.64 -5.31
N VAL A 11 4.87 5.74 -4.24
CA VAL A 11 3.48 5.27 -4.23
C VAL A 11 2.62 6.01 -5.26
N ILE A 12 2.73 7.34 -5.33
CA ILE A 12 2.01 8.16 -6.34
C ILE A 12 2.36 7.69 -7.76
N ALA A 13 3.65 7.48 -8.04
CA ALA A 13 4.10 7.02 -9.35
C ALA A 13 3.52 5.64 -9.71
N VAL A 14 3.48 4.70 -8.75
CA VAL A 14 2.87 3.38 -8.97
C VAL A 14 1.35 3.48 -9.17
N ILE A 15 0.65 4.36 -8.44
CA ILE A 15 -0.79 4.61 -8.66
C ILE A 15 -1.04 5.13 -10.08
N GLN A 16 -0.24 6.10 -10.55
CA GLN A 16 -0.37 6.63 -11.90
C GLN A 16 -0.13 5.57 -12.98
N LEU A 17 0.87 4.70 -12.79
CA LEU A 17 1.10 3.56 -13.68
C LEU A 17 -0.07 2.57 -13.65
N THR A 18 -0.59 2.25 -12.47
CA THR A 18 -1.74 1.35 -12.31
C THR A 18 -2.96 1.90 -13.05
N ALA A 19 -3.22 3.21 -12.92
CA ALA A 19 -4.31 3.88 -13.62
C ALA A 19 -4.13 3.85 -15.15
N ALA A 20 -2.91 4.05 -15.65
CA ALA A 20 -2.61 3.95 -17.08
C ALA A 20 -2.85 2.54 -17.62
N VAL A 21 -2.41 1.51 -16.91
CA VAL A 21 -2.64 0.10 -17.28
C VAL A 21 -4.13 -0.23 -17.24
N ALA A 22 -4.85 0.22 -16.21
CA ALA A 22 -6.29 0.02 -16.11
C ALA A 22 -7.07 0.70 -17.24
N SER A 23 -6.67 1.92 -17.63
CA SER A 23 -7.26 2.64 -18.76
C SER A 23 -7.07 1.87 -20.07
N LEU A 24 -5.84 1.46 -20.37
CA LEU A 24 -5.55 0.65 -21.57
C LEU A 24 -6.36 -0.65 -21.55
N SER A 25 -6.45 -1.30 -20.40
CA SER A 25 -7.19 -2.56 -20.24
C SER A 25 -8.71 -2.37 -20.43
N TYR A 26 -9.25 -1.23 -20.00
CA TYR A 26 -10.66 -0.90 -20.18
C TYR A 26 -11.03 -0.67 -21.66
N GLU A 27 -10.14 -0.07 -22.46
CA GLU A 27 -10.37 0.10 -23.89
C GLU A 27 -10.64 -1.24 -24.58
N TYR A 28 -9.93 -2.31 -24.21
CA TYR A 28 -10.15 -3.66 -24.74
C TYR A 28 -11.49 -4.27 -24.29
N ILE A 29 -11.90 -4.07 -23.03
CA ILE A 29 -13.16 -4.62 -22.50
C ILE A 29 -14.37 -3.91 -23.12
N SER A 30 -14.29 -2.60 -23.34
CA SER A 30 -15.40 -1.79 -23.84
C SER A 30 -15.88 -2.22 -25.23
N GLY A 31 -15.01 -2.86 -26.02
CA GLY A 31 -15.32 -3.35 -27.36
C GLY A 31 -15.82 -4.79 -27.45
N VAL A 32 -15.91 -5.53 -26.34
CA VAL A 32 -16.28 -6.96 -26.34
C VAL A 32 -17.52 -7.24 -25.50
N ALA A 33 -18.48 -8.01 -26.05
CA ALA A 33 -19.74 -8.32 -25.35
C ALA A 33 -19.53 -9.09 -24.03
N ARG A 34 -18.43 -9.85 -23.92
CA ARG A 34 -18.03 -10.53 -22.69
C ARG A 34 -16.51 -10.62 -22.63
N ALA A 35 -15.90 -9.87 -21.72
CA ALA A 35 -14.46 -9.96 -21.51
C ALA A 35 -14.07 -11.35 -20.97
N PRO A 36 -12.88 -11.87 -21.37
CA PRO A 36 -12.33 -13.08 -20.78
C PRO A 36 -12.24 -13.00 -19.25
N SER A 37 -12.41 -14.13 -18.57
CA SER A 37 -12.40 -14.20 -17.11
C SER A 37 -11.07 -13.74 -16.51
N GLU A 38 -9.99 -14.00 -17.21
CA GLU A 38 -8.61 -13.65 -16.88
C GLU A 38 -8.43 -12.13 -16.88
N LEU A 39 -9.00 -11.45 -17.88
CA LEU A 39 -8.98 -9.99 -17.99
C LEU A 39 -9.85 -9.34 -16.90
N GLN A 40 -11.00 -9.94 -16.57
CA GLN A 40 -11.83 -9.48 -15.44
C GLN A 40 -11.07 -9.61 -14.11
N ARG A 41 -10.37 -10.73 -13.89
CA ARG A 41 -9.51 -10.91 -12.71
C ARG A 41 -8.38 -9.89 -12.67
N PHE A 42 -7.76 -9.61 -13.82
CA PHE A 42 -6.74 -8.59 -13.95
C PHE A 42 -7.21 -7.19 -13.56
N MET A 43 -8.37 -6.75 -14.08
CA MET A 43 -8.96 -5.46 -13.71
C MET A 43 -9.32 -5.36 -12.23
N ASN A 44 -9.88 -6.43 -11.66
CA ASN A 44 -10.18 -6.49 -10.24
C ASN A 44 -8.91 -6.38 -9.39
N GLU A 45 -7.82 -7.01 -9.82
CA GLU A 45 -6.55 -6.98 -9.13
C GLU A 45 -5.89 -5.59 -9.20
N LEU A 46 -5.94 -4.90 -10.35
CA LEU A 46 -5.49 -3.50 -10.47
C LEU A 46 -6.29 -2.56 -9.56
N LYS A 47 -7.61 -2.76 -9.46
CA LYS A 47 -8.46 -1.99 -8.56
C LYS A 47 -8.10 -2.24 -7.09
N ALA A 48 -7.85 -3.49 -6.72
CA ALA A 48 -7.42 -3.85 -5.38
C ALA A 48 -6.05 -3.26 -5.04
N LEU A 49 -5.09 -3.32 -5.98
CA LEU A 49 -3.78 -2.69 -5.84
C LEU A 49 -3.92 -1.18 -5.61
N THR A 50 -4.73 -0.50 -6.43
CA THR A 50 -4.97 0.95 -6.30
C THR A 50 -5.50 1.29 -4.90
N ALA A 51 -6.46 0.53 -4.39
CA ALA A 51 -7.03 0.76 -3.05
C ALA A 51 -5.98 0.61 -1.93
N VAL A 52 -5.08 -0.37 -2.03
CA VAL A 52 -3.98 -0.57 -1.08
C VAL A 52 -2.99 0.59 -1.17
N LEU A 53 -2.56 0.96 -2.38
CA LEU A 53 -1.63 2.05 -2.60
C LEU A 53 -2.19 3.41 -2.17
N SER A 54 -3.48 3.69 -2.38
CA SER A 54 -4.09 4.94 -1.92
C SER A 54 -4.09 5.06 -0.39
N ARG A 55 -4.28 3.96 0.33
CA ARG A 55 -4.16 3.96 1.80
C ARG A 55 -2.72 4.23 2.24
N LEU A 56 -1.77 3.57 1.60
CA LEU A 56 -0.35 3.79 1.84
C LEU A 56 0.06 5.24 1.52
N GLN A 57 -0.46 5.81 0.44
CA GLN A 57 -0.23 7.20 0.03
C GLN A 57 -0.70 8.17 1.11
N MET A 58 -1.95 8.03 1.57
CA MET A 58 -2.50 8.90 2.62
C MET A 58 -1.62 8.83 3.88
N PHE A 59 -1.28 7.61 4.31
CA PHE A 59 -0.41 7.42 5.46
C PHE A 59 0.97 8.06 5.28
N ALA A 60 1.61 7.87 4.12
CA ALA A 60 2.95 8.36 3.83
C ALA A 60 3.01 9.89 3.65
N LEU A 61 1.91 10.52 3.24
CA LEU A 61 1.80 11.98 3.21
C LEU A 61 1.68 12.57 4.62
N ASP A 62 0.95 11.90 5.50
CA ASP A 62 0.78 12.33 6.89
C ASP A 62 2.00 12.00 7.76
N ASN A 63 2.74 10.92 7.44
CA ASN A 63 3.81 10.35 8.26
C ASN A 63 5.03 9.94 7.40
N PRO A 64 5.71 10.90 6.73
CA PRO A 64 6.77 10.60 5.76
C PRO A 64 7.94 9.80 6.38
N ASP A 65 8.44 10.22 7.54
CA ASP A 65 9.58 9.55 8.20
C ASP A 65 9.26 8.10 8.59
N ILE A 66 8.03 7.84 9.02
CA ILE A 66 7.57 6.50 9.39
C ILE A 66 7.45 5.63 8.14
N ALA A 67 6.81 6.14 7.09
CA ALA A 67 6.65 5.41 5.85
C ALA A 67 8.00 5.07 5.19
N ASP A 68 8.97 5.98 5.24
CA ASP A 68 10.32 5.74 4.72
C ASP A 68 11.07 4.68 5.54
N SER A 69 10.84 4.62 6.86
CA SER A 69 11.42 3.58 7.73
C SER A 69 10.92 2.16 7.41
N TRP A 70 9.79 2.02 6.73
CA TRP A 70 9.21 0.71 6.36
C TRP A 70 9.98 0.02 5.24
N GLY A 71 10.89 0.73 4.55
CA GLY A 71 11.78 0.14 3.56
C GLY A 71 11.09 -0.33 2.27
N LEU A 72 9.89 0.19 1.97
CA LEU A 72 9.04 -0.25 0.84
C LEU A 72 9.55 0.12 -0.57
N GLY A 73 10.69 0.81 -0.65
CA GLY A 73 11.21 1.35 -1.91
C GLY A 73 11.46 0.27 -2.96
N GLU A 74 12.00 -0.89 -2.57
CA GLU A 74 12.28 -1.96 -3.53
C GLU A 74 10.99 -2.62 -4.06
N GLU A 75 10.01 -2.86 -3.19
CA GLU A 75 8.72 -3.44 -3.55
C GLU A 75 7.93 -2.50 -4.46
N LEU A 76 7.96 -1.19 -4.18
CA LEU A 76 7.33 -0.17 -5.04
C LEU A 76 8.02 -0.11 -6.40
N ARG A 77 9.35 -0.18 -6.45
CA ARG A 77 10.11 -0.25 -7.72
C ARG A 77 9.74 -1.50 -8.52
N ARG A 78 9.73 -2.68 -7.90
CA ARG A 78 9.33 -3.95 -8.55
C ARG A 78 7.89 -3.87 -9.06
N CYS A 79 6.98 -3.27 -8.29
CA CYS A 79 5.61 -3.06 -8.73
C CYS A 79 5.52 -2.13 -9.95
N ALA A 80 6.28 -1.03 -9.95
CA ALA A 80 6.36 -0.15 -11.11
C ALA A 80 6.91 -0.87 -12.35
N GLU A 81 7.90 -1.75 -12.19
CA GLU A 81 8.48 -2.53 -13.30
C GLU A 81 7.49 -3.51 -13.92
N GLU A 82 6.77 -4.29 -13.10
CA GLU A 82 5.75 -5.20 -13.60
C GLU A 82 4.61 -4.43 -14.30
N LEU A 83 4.18 -3.30 -13.75
CA LEU A 83 3.14 -2.47 -14.38
C LEU A 83 3.62 -1.82 -15.69
N LYS A 84 4.89 -1.41 -15.78
CA LYS A 84 5.48 -0.87 -17.02
C LYS A 84 5.55 -1.94 -18.09
N ASP A 85 6.01 -3.15 -17.75
CA ASP A 85 6.05 -4.26 -18.70
C ASP A 85 4.64 -4.57 -19.23
N VAL A 86 3.62 -4.66 -18.35
CA VAL A 86 2.23 -4.80 -18.81
C VAL A 86 1.84 -3.65 -19.74
N LYS A 87 2.09 -2.40 -19.32
CA LYS A 87 1.72 -1.21 -20.10
C LYS A 87 2.31 -1.28 -21.52
N GLU A 88 3.59 -1.56 -21.66
CA GLU A 88 4.28 -1.67 -22.95
C GLU A 88 3.70 -2.78 -23.83
N ARG A 89 3.19 -3.85 -23.22
CA ARG A 89 2.53 -4.95 -23.95
C ARG A 89 1.12 -4.59 -24.40
N LEU A 90 0.41 -3.77 -23.62
CA LEU A 90 -0.95 -3.30 -23.92
C LEU A 90 -0.98 -2.11 -24.88
N GLU A 91 0.09 -1.33 -24.95
CA GLU A 91 0.19 -0.18 -25.85
C GLU A 91 0.04 -0.63 -27.32
N PRO A 92 -0.82 0.05 -28.10
CA PRO A 92 -1.09 -0.34 -29.47
C PRO A 92 0.19 -0.25 -30.32
N LYS A 93 0.64 -1.40 -30.81
CA LYS A 93 1.79 -1.50 -31.71
C LYS A 93 1.40 -1.07 -33.13
N ARG A 94 2.35 -0.56 -33.90
CA ARG A 94 2.16 -0.24 -35.34
C ARG A 94 1.65 -1.47 -36.09
N GLY A 95 0.79 -1.27 -37.10
CA GLY A 95 0.20 -2.34 -37.92
C GLY A 95 -1.21 -2.74 -37.47
N TRP A 96 -1.59 -4.01 -37.65
CA TRP A 96 -2.93 -4.54 -37.37
C TRP A 96 -3.46 -4.16 -35.98
N TRP A 97 -2.60 -4.21 -34.95
CA TRP A 97 -2.91 -3.89 -33.56
C TRP A 97 -3.24 -2.40 -33.31
N GLY A 98 -2.84 -1.50 -34.21
CA GLY A 98 -3.19 -0.09 -34.15
C GLY A 98 -4.59 0.23 -34.69
N THR A 99 -5.19 -0.71 -35.44
CA THR A 99 -6.52 -0.56 -36.05
C THR A 99 -7.65 -0.78 -35.04
N ALA A 100 -8.85 -0.27 -35.34
CA ALA A 100 -10.02 -0.48 -34.48
C ALA A 100 -10.33 -1.96 -34.22
N LEU A 101 -10.10 -2.85 -35.20
CA LEU A 101 -10.29 -4.30 -35.06
C LEU A 101 -9.21 -4.95 -34.18
N GLY A 102 -7.95 -4.54 -34.33
CA GLY A 102 -6.86 -5.04 -33.51
C GLY A 102 -6.99 -4.67 -32.03
N ARG A 103 -7.59 -3.51 -31.74
CA ARG A 103 -7.92 -3.05 -30.37
C ARG A 103 -9.04 -3.85 -29.70
N LEU A 104 -9.78 -4.67 -30.44
CA LEU A 104 -10.79 -5.56 -29.87
C LEU A 104 -10.18 -6.87 -29.34
N GLN A 105 -8.95 -7.19 -29.75
CA GLN A 105 -8.27 -8.40 -29.32
C GLN A 105 -7.30 -8.08 -28.19
N TRP A 106 -7.54 -8.70 -27.03
CA TRP A 106 -6.63 -8.63 -25.90
C TRP A 106 -5.23 -9.13 -26.31
N PRO A 107 -4.17 -8.33 -26.14
CA PRO A 107 -2.86 -8.62 -26.72
C PRO A 107 -2.03 -9.64 -25.92
N LEU A 108 -2.44 -9.93 -24.67
CA LEU A 108 -1.79 -10.93 -23.84
C LEU A 108 -2.51 -12.29 -23.94
N GLY A 109 -1.77 -13.38 -23.79
CA GLY A 109 -2.39 -14.69 -23.61
C GLY A 109 -3.15 -14.78 -22.28
N GLY A 110 -4.15 -15.66 -22.17
CA GLY A 110 -4.87 -15.86 -20.89
C GLY A 110 -3.94 -16.28 -19.75
N ARG A 111 -2.98 -17.17 -20.02
CA ARG A 111 -1.94 -17.59 -19.05
C ARG A 111 -1.03 -16.43 -18.63
N GLU A 112 -0.59 -15.64 -19.59
CA GLU A 112 0.27 -14.47 -19.36
C GLU A 112 -0.46 -13.39 -18.54
N THR A 113 -1.74 -13.16 -18.85
CA THR A 113 -2.61 -12.26 -18.08
C THR A 113 -2.72 -12.70 -16.63
N LEU A 114 -2.92 -14.01 -16.40
CA LEU A 114 -2.96 -14.54 -15.04
C LEU A 114 -1.61 -14.42 -14.34
N ASP A 115 -0.48 -14.60 -15.03
CA ASP A 115 0.85 -14.41 -14.43
C ASP A 115 1.01 -13.00 -13.84
N TYR A 116 0.56 -11.97 -14.56
CA TYR A 116 0.53 -10.60 -14.03
C TYR A 116 -0.43 -10.44 -12.85
N VAL A 117 -1.58 -11.12 -12.85
CA VAL A 117 -2.47 -11.16 -11.67
C VAL A 117 -1.71 -11.68 -10.45
N TRP A 118 -1.02 -12.82 -10.58
CA TRP A 118 -0.26 -13.42 -9.47
C TRP A 118 0.86 -12.50 -8.97
N LYS A 119 1.60 -11.88 -9.87
CA LYS A 119 2.68 -10.94 -9.53
C LYS A 119 2.14 -9.72 -8.78
N ILE A 120 1.06 -9.11 -9.27
CA ILE A 120 0.42 -7.96 -8.63
C ILE A 120 -0.15 -8.35 -7.26
N GLU A 121 -0.84 -9.49 -7.17
CA GLU A 121 -1.40 -10.00 -5.92
C GLU A 121 -0.31 -10.19 -4.86
N ARG A 122 0.84 -10.74 -5.26
CA ARG A 122 1.99 -10.92 -4.37
C ARG A 122 2.50 -9.58 -3.87
N LEU A 123 2.72 -8.61 -4.75
CA LEU A 123 3.19 -7.26 -4.38
C LEU A 123 2.21 -6.55 -3.45
N LYS A 124 0.91 -6.59 -3.77
CA LYS A 124 -0.17 -6.08 -2.92
C LYS A 124 -0.15 -6.72 -1.53
N SER A 125 0.09 -8.03 -1.46
CA SER A 125 0.19 -8.76 -0.19
C SER A 125 1.40 -8.30 0.62
N HIS A 126 2.55 -8.07 -0.02
CA HIS A 126 3.73 -7.49 0.65
C HIS A 126 3.43 -6.10 1.23
N PHE A 127 2.81 -5.20 0.48
CA PHE A 127 2.42 -3.88 0.99
C PHE A 127 1.47 -3.97 2.18
N THR A 128 0.47 -4.84 2.10
CA THR A 128 -0.51 -5.04 3.18
C THR A 128 0.16 -5.60 4.44
N LEU A 129 1.07 -6.56 4.29
CA LEU A 129 1.81 -7.16 5.39
C LEU A 129 2.74 -6.16 6.06
N ALA A 130 3.49 -5.37 5.30
CA ALA A 130 4.37 -4.33 5.84
C ALA A 130 3.58 -3.30 6.67
N MET A 131 2.52 -2.73 6.09
CA MET A 131 1.64 -1.79 6.81
C MET A 131 1.06 -2.39 8.10
N THR A 132 0.66 -3.66 8.06
CA THR A 132 0.08 -4.34 9.24
C THR A 132 1.13 -4.67 10.31
N ALA A 133 2.33 -5.09 9.91
CA ALA A 133 3.43 -5.39 10.82
C ALA A 133 3.85 -4.11 11.58
N GLU A 134 3.94 -2.99 10.87
CA GLU A 134 4.35 -1.70 11.42
C GLU A 134 3.29 -1.13 12.35
N ASN A 135 2.01 -1.20 11.96
CA ASN A 135 0.91 -0.80 12.85
C ASN A 135 0.90 -1.61 14.16
N ARG A 136 1.27 -2.91 14.12
CA ARG A 136 1.42 -3.73 15.33
C ARG A 136 2.60 -3.30 16.18
N THR A 137 3.74 -2.97 15.58
CA THR A 137 4.92 -2.48 16.29
C THR A 137 4.58 -1.19 17.04
N PHE A 138 3.95 -0.23 16.36
CA PHE A 138 3.53 1.02 16.98
C PHE A 138 2.51 0.79 18.11
N SER A 139 1.52 -0.09 17.89
CA SER A 139 0.53 -0.43 18.92
C SER A 139 1.17 -1.01 20.18
N LYS A 140 2.22 -1.84 20.05
CA LYS A 140 2.97 -2.37 21.20
C LYS A 140 3.74 -1.29 21.95
N VAL A 141 4.31 -0.32 21.24
CA VAL A 141 5.00 0.82 21.86
C VAL A 141 4.01 1.68 22.64
N ILE A 142 2.83 1.96 22.07
CA ILE A 142 1.75 2.67 22.79
C ILE A 142 1.33 1.91 24.04
N ASP A 143 1.04 0.61 23.93
CA ASP A 143 0.62 -0.19 25.08
C ASP A 143 1.66 -0.15 26.20
N LYS A 144 2.94 -0.31 25.86
CA LYS A 144 4.04 -0.20 26.82
C LYS A 144 4.08 1.18 27.49
N ASN A 145 4.02 2.26 26.71
CA ASN A 145 4.05 3.62 27.24
C ASN A 145 2.85 3.89 28.16
N VAL A 146 1.65 3.39 27.83
CA VAL A 146 0.46 3.50 28.67
C VAL A 146 0.62 2.75 30.00
N GLN A 147 1.21 1.55 29.97
CA GLN A 147 1.49 0.79 31.20
C GLN A 147 2.53 1.48 32.08
N ASP A 148 3.56 2.06 31.46
CA ASP A 148 4.61 2.79 32.18
C ASP A 148 4.04 4.05 32.84
N ILE A 149 3.25 4.86 32.12
CA ILE A 149 2.52 6.01 32.69
C ILE A 149 1.64 5.58 33.87
N LYS A 150 0.90 4.48 33.73
CA LYS A 150 0.03 3.96 34.79
C LYS A 150 0.85 3.56 36.03
N ARG A 151 2.02 2.94 35.85
CA ARG A 151 2.92 2.57 36.94
C ARG A 151 3.45 3.80 37.65
N ASP A 152 3.89 4.81 36.90
CA ASP A 152 4.44 6.05 37.45
C ASP A 152 3.39 6.79 38.28
N LEU A 153 2.15 6.90 37.76
CA LEU A 153 1.04 7.50 38.50
C LEU A 153 0.72 6.78 39.82
N TYR A 154 0.73 5.44 39.82
CA TYR A 154 0.51 4.69 41.07
C TYR A 154 1.66 4.85 42.05
N SER A 155 2.91 4.87 41.57
CA SER A 155 4.08 5.07 42.42
C SER A 155 4.01 6.44 43.12
N HIS A 156 3.78 7.53 42.39
CA HIS A 156 3.62 8.87 42.95
C HIS A 156 2.42 8.99 43.90
N THR A 157 1.29 8.37 43.58
CA THR A 157 0.12 8.40 44.48
C THR A 157 0.41 7.68 45.79
N SER A 158 1.17 6.58 45.73
CA SER A 158 1.57 5.83 46.93
C SER A 158 2.58 6.60 47.78
N GLU A 159 3.55 7.27 47.14
CA GLU A 159 4.55 8.13 47.79
C GLU A 159 3.90 9.32 48.49
N MET A 160 2.92 9.98 47.86
CA MET A 160 2.21 11.10 48.50
C MET A 160 1.45 10.65 49.75
N LYS A 161 0.83 9.45 49.72
CA LYS A 161 0.13 8.91 50.89
C LYS A 161 1.09 8.55 52.03
N THR A 162 2.24 7.94 51.73
CA THR A 162 3.24 7.61 52.75
C THR A 162 3.85 8.87 53.36
N GLN A 163 4.13 9.88 52.55
CA GLN A 163 4.65 11.17 53.01
C GLN A 163 3.64 11.89 53.91
N GLN A 164 2.34 11.92 53.53
CA GLN A 164 1.29 12.47 54.38
C GLN A 164 1.16 11.73 55.72
N LEU A 165 1.15 10.40 55.72
CA LEU A 165 1.07 9.60 56.96
C LEU A 165 2.27 9.84 57.89
N SER A 166 3.46 10.03 57.34
CA SER A 166 4.67 10.33 58.12
C SER A 166 4.70 11.74 58.74
N SER A 167 3.92 12.67 58.16
CA SER A 167 3.82 14.06 58.62
C SER A 167 2.79 14.30 59.73
N LEU A 168 1.98 13.28 60.06
CA LEU A 168 1.00 13.39 61.14
C LEU A 168 1.69 13.34 62.52
N PRO A 169 1.32 14.24 63.46
CA PRO A 169 1.91 14.25 64.79
C PRO A 169 1.60 12.95 65.54
N ARG A 170 2.63 12.32 66.12
CA ARG A 170 2.46 11.15 66.99
C ARG A 170 1.78 11.60 68.28
N ILE A 171 0.51 11.24 68.44
CA ILE A 171 -0.22 11.42 69.69
C ILE A 171 0.28 10.32 70.65
N LEU A 172 0.96 10.73 71.71
CA LEU A 172 1.32 9.91 72.89
C LEU A 172 0.13 9.80 73.84
#